data_AF-M5TUK2-F1
#
_entry.id   AF-M5TUK2-F1
#
_cell.length_a   1.000
_cell.length_b   1.000
_cell.length_c   1.000
_cell.angle_alpha   90.00
_cell.angle_beta   90.00
_cell.angle_gamma   90.00
#
_symmetry.space_group_name_H-M   'P 1'
#
loop_
_entity.id
_entity.type
_entity.pdbx_description
1 polymer ?
#
loop_
_entity_poly.entity_id
_entity_poly.type
_entity_poly.pdbx_seq_one_letter_code
_entity_poly.pdbx_strand_id
1 'polypeptide(L)'
;MRDFETPKKRPAFTLVELLVVIAIIGVLVGLLLPAVQAAREAARRMSCGNNVKQLGLAIHNYHAAYNVLPKQGTGTYINGSYGDDGSATTGGGNNGCALSMLVPILPFLEQQALWEQISNPSRETTTGTLTGNHTWPAMGPRAKQIAYKPWMTEIPAIRCPSDPGVGLPAMGRTNYAACMGDSADFITDSVFRVQSNVWKMDSGQAEKDRASSRGMFTYRVALGFHNVFDGLSNTIMMGEINTDLGDNDITTTMHDGAGVVDYYANPVQGGIFTNPRIAVDDGVIDPSRPQYWCVSGATGCTPAVINPGTSERRGYKWAFATPMHTEVCTVLPPNSEMVGFGSGQESPGNPTVSSRHQGGAHVLMGDGAVKFITESIDAGNSRAPMVRFKATGDAAPGSASPYGLWGSLGTRASREVVSAEF
;
A
#
# COMPACT_ATOMS: atom_id res chain seq x y z
N MET A 1 45.98 -71.88 -12.45
CA MET A 1 46.40 -70.96 -11.39
C MET A 1 45.59 -69.68 -11.52
N ARG A 2 44.73 -69.37 -10.54
CA ARG A 2 44.05 -68.08 -10.42
C ARG A 2 44.51 -67.49 -9.09
N ASP A 3 45.25 -66.39 -9.14
CA ASP A 3 45.75 -65.69 -7.97
C ASP A 3 44.59 -65.02 -7.24
N PHE A 4 44.42 -65.36 -5.96
CA PHE A 4 43.49 -64.68 -5.06
C PHE A 4 44.18 -63.42 -4.52
N GLU A 5 43.83 -62.25 -5.05
CA GLU A 5 44.21 -60.98 -4.46
C GLU A 5 43.61 -60.85 -3.05
N THR A 6 44.46 -60.68 -2.04
CA THR A 6 44.05 -60.41 -0.66
C THR A 6 43.32 -59.07 -0.56
N PRO A 7 42.13 -59.00 0.08
CA PRO A 7 41.39 -57.76 0.21
C PRO A 7 42.18 -56.72 1.00
N LYS A 8 42.47 -55.58 0.36
CA LYS A 8 43.16 -54.43 0.94
C LYS A 8 42.38 -53.96 2.18
N LYS A 9 42.97 -54.03 3.38
CA LYS A 9 42.37 -53.52 4.62
C LYS A 9 42.03 -52.05 4.44
N ARG A 10 40.74 -51.71 4.40
CA ARG A 10 40.28 -50.32 4.42
C ARG A 10 40.43 -49.80 5.85
N PRO A 11 41.05 -48.62 6.08
CA PRO A 11 41.12 -48.05 7.42
C PRO A 11 39.70 -47.82 7.95
N ALA A 12 39.43 -48.30 9.17
CA ALA A 12 38.16 -48.08 9.85
C ALA A 12 38.21 -46.71 10.54
N PHE A 13 37.17 -45.92 10.33
CA PHE A 13 37.04 -44.57 10.87
C PHE A 13 36.86 -44.62 12.38
N THR A 14 37.63 -43.83 13.13
CA THR A 14 37.50 -43.78 14.60
C THR A 14 36.35 -42.87 15.02
N LEU A 15 35.73 -43.18 16.16
CA LEU A 15 34.65 -42.37 16.72
C LEU A 15 35.09 -40.92 16.97
N VAL A 16 36.36 -40.72 17.35
CA VAL A 16 36.95 -39.40 17.58
C VAL A 16 37.06 -38.58 16.30
N GLU A 17 37.51 -39.19 15.19
CA GLU A 17 37.59 -38.51 13.88
C GLU A 17 36.20 -38.06 13.40
N LEU A 18 35.16 -38.88 13.61
CA LEU A 18 33.79 -38.48 13.32
C LEU A 18 33.33 -37.30 14.16
N LEU A 19 33.62 -37.35 15.47
CA LEU A 19 33.19 -36.34 16.42
C LEU A 19 33.86 -34.97 16.16
N VAL A 20 35.13 -34.97 15.76
CA VAL A 20 35.84 -33.74 15.37
C VAL A 20 35.27 -33.14 14.08
N VAL A 21 34.97 -33.98 13.07
CA VAL A 21 34.41 -33.49 11.81
C VAL A 21 33.03 -32.87 12.01
N ILE A 22 32.14 -33.51 12.78
CA ILE A 22 30.84 -32.92 13.08
C ILE A 22 30.96 -31.63 13.91
N ALA A 23 31.94 -31.54 14.82
CA ALA A 23 32.19 -30.33 15.60
C ALA A 23 32.65 -29.17 14.70
N ILE A 24 33.56 -29.42 13.75
CA ILE A 24 34.03 -28.41 12.79
C ILE A 24 32.88 -27.96 11.87
N ILE A 25 32.11 -28.90 11.31
CA ILE A 25 30.94 -28.57 10.48
C ILE A 25 29.91 -27.78 11.30
N GLY A 26 29.66 -28.17 12.55
CA GLY A 26 28.75 -27.46 13.45
C GLY A 26 29.17 -26.01 13.69
N VAL A 27 30.46 -25.76 13.94
CA VAL A 27 31.01 -24.40 14.10
C VAL A 27 30.92 -23.61 12.79
N LEU A 28 31.32 -24.20 11.66
CA LEU A 28 31.25 -23.52 10.36
C LEU A 28 29.82 -23.15 9.98
N VAL A 29 28.87 -24.07 10.11
CA VAL A 29 27.45 -23.80 9.84
C VAL A 29 26.89 -22.78 10.83
N GLY A 30 27.25 -22.87 12.11
CA GLY A 30 26.84 -21.92 13.15
C GLY A 30 27.28 -20.49 12.86
N LEU A 31 28.47 -20.30 12.26
CA LEU A 31 28.98 -18.98 11.87
C LEU A 31 28.44 -18.52 10.51
N LEU A 32 28.21 -19.43 9.57
CA LEU A 32 27.77 -19.09 8.20
C LEU A 32 26.26 -18.82 8.11
N LEU A 33 25.42 -19.49 8.90
CA LEU A 33 23.96 -19.36 8.78
C LEU A 33 23.46 -17.93 9.04
N PRO A 34 23.86 -17.23 10.13
CA PRO A 34 23.45 -15.85 10.36
C PRO A 34 23.95 -14.90 9.26
N ALA A 35 25.18 -15.12 8.79
CA ALA A 35 25.78 -14.30 7.74
C ALA A 35 25.05 -14.45 6.39
N VAL A 36 24.69 -15.68 5.99
CA VAL A 36 23.93 -15.94 4.76
C VAL A 36 22.54 -15.33 4.83
N GLN A 37 21.90 -15.36 6.00
CA GLN A 37 20.57 -14.75 6.20
C GLN A 37 20.64 -13.23 6.08
N ALA A 38 21.62 -12.59 6.72
CA ALA A 38 21.84 -11.15 6.62
C ALA A 38 22.14 -10.72 5.17
N ALA A 39 22.98 -11.48 4.46
CA ALA A 39 23.28 -11.21 3.06
C ALA A 39 22.05 -11.35 2.15
N ARG A 40 21.22 -12.38 2.38
CA ARG A 40 19.96 -12.56 1.65
C ARG A 40 18.98 -11.41 1.88
N GLU A 41 18.88 -10.92 3.12
CA GLU A 41 17.99 -9.80 3.43
C GLU A 41 18.49 -8.49 2.81
N ALA A 42 19.80 -8.23 2.86
CA ALA A 42 20.39 -7.09 2.16
C ALA A 42 20.11 -7.15 0.64
N ALA A 43 20.23 -8.33 0.04
CA ALA A 43 19.90 -8.53 -1.38
C ALA A 43 18.42 -8.25 -1.69
N ARG A 44 17.49 -8.75 -0.85
CA ARG A 44 16.06 -8.46 -1.01
C ARG A 44 15.76 -6.97 -0.88
N ARG A 45 16.40 -6.29 0.09
CA ARG A 45 16.27 -4.84 0.27
C ARG A 45 16.71 -4.05 -0.96
N MET A 46 17.87 -4.42 -1.53
CA MET A 46 18.32 -3.81 -2.80
C MET A 46 17.33 -4.05 -3.94
N SER A 47 16.75 -5.25 -4.04
CA SER A 47 15.72 -5.56 -5.04
C SER A 47 14.45 -4.72 -4.85
N CYS A 48 13.96 -4.55 -3.62
CA CYS A 48 12.78 -3.72 -3.36
C CYS A 48 13.07 -2.24 -3.68
N GLY A 49 14.25 -1.71 -3.34
CA GLY A 49 14.66 -0.37 -3.75
C GLY A 49 14.75 -0.19 -5.27
N ASN A 50 15.23 -1.20 -6.00
CA ASN A 50 15.28 -1.19 -7.46
C ASN A 50 13.88 -1.20 -8.09
N ASN A 51 12.93 -1.95 -7.53
CA ASN A 51 11.54 -1.94 -7.98
C ASN A 51 10.91 -0.55 -7.81
N VAL A 52 11.14 0.11 -6.66
CA VAL A 52 10.71 1.51 -6.46
C VAL A 52 11.35 2.44 -7.50
N LYS A 53 12.64 2.23 -7.84
CA LYS A 53 13.30 3.02 -8.89
C LYS A 53 12.64 2.83 -10.25
N GLN A 54 12.29 1.60 -10.62
CA GLN A 54 11.60 1.30 -11.87
C GLN A 54 10.21 1.96 -11.92
N LEU A 55 9.48 1.95 -10.80
CA LEU A 55 8.20 2.64 -10.69
C LEU A 55 8.35 4.16 -10.83
N GLY A 56 9.37 4.75 -10.21
CA GLY A 56 9.70 6.16 -10.39
C GLY A 56 9.98 6.51 -11.85
N LEU A 57 10.82 5.72 -12.53
CA LEU A 57 11.08 5.92 -13.96
C LEU A 57 9.80 5.81 -14.80
N ALA A 58 8.94 4.83 -14.51
CA ALA A 58 7.67 4.65 -15.20
C ALA A 58 6.73 5.85 -15.03
N ILE A 59 6.62 6.41 -13.81
CA ILE A 59 5.81 7.59 -13.52
C ILE A 59 6.36 8.84 -14.24
N HIS A 60 7.69 9.03 -14.23
CA HIS A 60 8.30 10.16 -14.93
C HIS A 60 8.15 10.04 -16.45
N ASN A 61 8.27 8.84 -17.02
CA ASN A 61 8.01 8.60 -18.44
C ASN A 61 6.54 8.84 -18.81
N TYR A 62 5.60 8.42 -17.95
CA TYR A 62 4.19 8.76 -18.09
C TYR A 62 3.97 10.28 -18.09
N HIS A 63 4.56 10.99 -17.12
CA HIS A 63 4.47 12.45 -17.07
C HIS A 63 5.10 13.11 -18.30
N ALA A 64 6.23 12.62 -18.79
CA ALA A 64 6.86 13.14 -20.00
C ALA A 64 5.97 12.96 -21.25
N ALA A 65 5.23 11.85 -21.33
CA ALA A 65 4.34 11.56 -22.44
C ALA A 65 3.01 12.35 -22.39
N TYR A 66 2.44 12.52 -21.20
CA TYR A 66 1.06 13.05 -21.04
C TYR A 66 0.98 14.41 -20.33
N ASN A 67 2.12 14.96 -19.87
CA ASN A 67 2.22 16.20 -19.11
C ASN A 67 1.32 16.25 -17.85
N VAL A 68 1.11 15.07 -17.25
CA VAL A 68 0.29 14.86 -16.06
C VAL A 68 0.78 13.60 -15.36
N LEU A 69 0.67 13.54 -14.03
CA LEU A 69 0.93 12.33 -13.27
C LEU A 69 -0.16 11.27 -13.53
N PRO A 70 0.17 9.98 -13.39
CA PRO A 70 -0.84 8.93 -13.44
C PRO A 70 -1.85 9.14 -12.30
N LYS A 71 -3.14 9.19 -12.65
CA LYS A 71 -4.19 9.48 -11.68
C LYS A 71 -4.45 8.26 -10.78
N GLN A 72 -4.42 8.48 -9.46
CA GLN A 72 -5.00 7.56 -8.48
C GLN A 72 -6.53 7.73 -8.51
N GLY A 73 -7.29 6.68 -8.85
CA GLY A 73 -8.73 6.80 -9.09
C GLY A 73 -9.05 7.22 -10.54
N THR A 74 -8.63 6.40 -11.50
CA THR A 74 -8.93 6.56 -12.93
C THR A 74 -9.91 5.49 -13.42
N GLY A 75 -10.22 5.48 -14.72
CA GLY A 75 -11.02 4.43 -15.36
C GLY A 75 -12.37 4.91 -15.87
N THR A 76 -13.37 4.05 -15.77
CA THR A 76 -14.68 4.22 -16.39
C THR A 76 -15.75 4.52 -15.37
N TYR A 77 -16.76 5.23 -15.82
CA TYR A 77 -17.97 5.50 -15.05
C TYR A 77 -19.17 5.56 -15.99
N ILE A 78 -20.31 5.03 -15.52
CA ILE A 78 -21.58 5.02 -16.26
C ILE A 78 -22.64 5.75 -15.42
N ASN A 79 -23.20 6.82 -15.98
CA ASN A 79 -24.30 7.57 -15.37
C ASN A 79 -25.49 6.64 -15.09
N GLY A 80 -25.99 6.65 -13.85
CA GLY A 80 -27.11 5.80 -13.42
C GLY A 80 -26.74 4.39 -12.98
N SER A 81 -25.48 3.97 -13.10
CA SER A 81 -24.99 2.63 -12.72
C SER A 81 -23.79 2.69 -11.78
N TYR A 82 -23.93 3.42 -10.66
CA TYR A 82 -22.89 3.42 -9.63
C TYR A 82 -22.89 2.10 -8.85
N GLY A 83 -21.72 1.47 -8.71
CA GLY A 83 -21.57 0.22 -7.96
C GLY A 83 -21.89 -1.05 -8.76
N ASP A 84 -22.02 -0.95 -10.08
CA ASP A 84 -22.10 -2.12 -10.95
C ASP A 84 -20.71 -2.74 -11.17
N ASP A 85 -20.46 -3.84 -10.50
CA ASP A 85 -19.18 -4.55 -10.52
C ASP A 85 -19.06 -5.54 -11.69
N GLY A 86 -20.10 -5.65 -12.52
CA GLY A 86 -20.23 -6.68 -13.55
C GLY A 86 -20.31 -8.10 -12.96
N SER A 87 -20.42 -9.11 -13.82
CA SER A 87 -20.50 -10.52 -13.40
C SER A 87 -19.78 -11.44 -14.37
N ALA A 88 -19.26 -12.58 -13.87
CA ALA A 88 -18.71 -13.64 -14.72
C ALA A 88 -19.71 -14.11 -15.80
N THR A 89 -21.01 -14.10 -15.48
CA THR A 89 -22.07 -14.59 -16.39
C THR A 89 -22.48 -13.53 -17.41
N THR A 90 -22.63 -12.28 -16.97
CA THR A 90 -23.18 -11.19 -17.78
C THR A 90 -22.16 -10.10 -18.13
N GLY A 91 -20.87 -10.31 -17.92
CA GLY A 91 -19.83 -9.30 -18.18
C GLY A 91 -20.19 -7.93 -17.58
N GLY A 92 -19.90 -6.86 -18.33
CA GLY A 92 -20.34 -5.51 -17.99
C GLY A 92 -19.64 -4.91 -16.79
N GLY A 93 -20.36 -4.08 -16.04
CA GLY A 93 -19.82 -3.30 -14.94
C GLY A 93 -19.11 -2.02 -15.39
N ASN A 94 -18.67 -1.26 -14.40
CA ASN A 94 -17.71 -0.18 -14.55
C ASN A 94 -16.82 -0.15 -13.30
N ASN A 95 -15.64 0.44 -13.39
CA ASN A 95 -14.76 0.54 -12.22
C ASN A 95 -15.04 1.76 -11.36
N GLY A 96 -16.03 2.58 -11.71
CA GLY A 96 -16.45 3.76 -10.96
C GLY A 96 -15.32 4.73 -10.71
N CYS A 97 -14.42 4.93 -11.68
CA CYS A 97 -13.18 5.70 -11.58
C CYS A 97 -12.29 5.29 -10.38
N ALA A 98 -12.19 3.99 -10.10
CA ALA A 98 -11.43 3.48 -8.96
C ALA A 98 -10.19 2.66 -9.36
N LEU A 99 -9.64 2.85 -10.56
CA LEU A 99 -8.37 2.22 -10.93
C LEU A 99 -7.19 2.96 -10.30
N SER A 100 -6.21 2.20 -9.81
CA SER A 100 -4.98 2.74 -9.23
C SER A 100 -4.09 3.41 -10.27
N MET A 101 -3.19 4.28 -9.79
CA MET A 101 -2.14 4.90 -10.59
C MET A 101 -1.18 3.89 -11.24
N LEU A 102 -1.17 2.63 -10.77
CA LEU A 102 -0.34 1.56 -11.31
C LEU A 102 -0.85 1.07 -12.69
N VAL A 103 -2.15 1.16 -12.96
CA VAL A 103 -2.74 0.73 -14.24
C VAL A 103 -2.24 1.55 -15.44
N PRO A 104 -2.30 2.90 -15.44
CA PRO A 104 -1.86 3.70 -16.59
C PRO A 104 -0.34 3.67 -16.83
N ILE A 105 0.47 3.25 -15.85
CA ILE A 105 1.93 3.15 -16.00
C ILE A 105 2.40 1.78 -16.52
N LEU A 106 1.51 0.80 -16.70
CA LEU A 106 1.87 -0.55 -17.18
C LEU A 106 2.73 -0.56 -18.46
N PRO A 107 2.43 0.25 -19.51
CA PRO A 107 3.28 0.30 -20.70
C PRO A 107 4.72 0.72 -20.41
N PHE A 108 4.92 1.54 -19.38
CA PHE A 108 6.21 2.05 -18.94
C PHE A 108 6.92 1.10 -17.94
N LEU A 109 6.28 -0.02 -17.59
CA LEU A 109 6.81 -1.11 -16.77
C LEU A 109 7.04 -2.40 -17.56
N GLU A 110 7.16 -2.31 -18.89
CA GLU A 110 7.25 -3.47 -19.79
C GLU A 110 6.05 -4.43 -19.68
N GLN A 111 4.88 -3.92 -19.26
CA GLN A 111 3.62 -4.68 -19.15
C GLN A 111 2.64 -4.32 -20.28
N GLN A 112 3.14 -4.12 -21.50
CA GLN A 112 2.34 -3.74 -22.67
C GLN A 112 1.21 -4.74 -22.97
N ALA A 113 1.48 -6.05 -22.90
CA ALA A 113 0.48 -7.08 -23.17
C ALA A 113 -0.67 -7.07 -22.15
N LEU A 114 -0.39 -6.73 -20.88
CA LEU A 114 -1.42 -6.59 -19.86
C LEU A 114 -2.24 -5.31 -20.07
N TRP A 115 -1.57 -4.20 -20.42
CA TRP A 115 -2.25 -2.96 -20.79
C TRP A 115 -3.20 -3.14 -21.96
N GLU A 116 -2.81 -3.88 -23.00
CA GLU A 116 -3.67 -4.17 -24.16
C GLU A 116 -4.92 -4.98 -23.77
N GLN A 117 -4.81 -5.90 -22.82
CA GLN A 117 -5.97 -6.63 -22.29
C GLN A 117 -6.91 -5.75 -21.47
N ILE A 118 -6.37 -4.76 -20.74
CA ILE A 118 -7.16 -3.84 -19.90
C ILE A 118 -7.81 -2.76 -20.75
N SER A 119 -7.07 -2.16 -21.68
CA SER A 119 -7.51 -1.01 -22.47
C SER A 119 -8.54 -1.37 -23.54
N ASN A 120 -8.71 -2.65 -23.86
CA ASN A 120 -9.68 -3.14 -24.83
C ASN A 120 -10.81 -3.94 -24.16
N PRO A 121 -12.04 -3.96 -24.74
CA PRO A 121 -13.09 -4.85 -24.29
C PRO A 121 -12.66 -6.32 -24.39
N SER A 122 -13.09 -7.14 -23.43
CA SER A 122 -12.75 -8.57 -23.39
C SER A 122 -13.96 -9.42 -23.00
N ARG A 123 -13.93 -10.70 -23.35
CA ARG A 123 -14.88 -11.71 -22.86
C ARG A 123 -14.20 -12.77 -22.00
N GLU A 124 -12.88 -12.74 -21.88
CA GLU A 124 -12.15 -13.76 -21.13
C GLU A 124 -12.49 -13.66 -19.64
N THR A 125 -12.67 -14.81 -19.02
CA THR A 125 -12.79 -14.92 -17.57
C THR A 125 -11.62 -15.71 -17.01
N THR A 126 -11.41 -15.62 -15.70
CA THR A 126 -10.33 -16.34 -15.00
C THR A 126 -10.45 -17.86 -15.06
N THR A 127 -11.66 -18.40 -15.27
CA THR A 127 -11.91 -19.83 -15.47
C THR A 127 -11.63 -20.30 -16.90
N GLY A 128 -11.20 -19.42 -17.80
CA GLY A 128 -10.99 -19.73 -19.22
C GLY A 128 -12.28 -19.83 -20.04
N THR A 129 -13.43 -19.61 -19.40
CA THR A 129 -14.73 -19.47 -20.08
C THR A 129 -14.90 -18.06 -20.62
N LEU A 130 -15.79 -17.89 -21.61
CA LEU A 130 -16.21 -16.56 -22.04
C LEU A 130 -17.39 -16.07 -21.20
N THR A 131 -17.47 -14.77 -20.95
CA THR A 131 -18.71 -14.13 -20.51
C THR A 131 -19.82 -14.42 -21.52
N GLY A 132 -21.08 -14.38 -21.08
CA GLY A 132 -22.26 -14.61 -21.91
C GLY A 132 -22.45 -13.56 -23.02
N ASN A 133 -23.62 -12.93 -23.10
CA ASN A 133 -23.93 -11.99 -24.19
C ASN A 133 -23.27 -10.61 -24.07
N HIS A 134 -22.46 -10.38 -23.04
CA HIS A 134 -21.88 -9.08 -22.72
C HIS A 134 -20.38 -9.18 -22.55
N THR A 135 -19.66 -8.11 -22.91
CA THR A 135 -18.21 -8.00 -22.74
C THR A 135 -17.89 -7.26 -21.45
N TRP A 136 -16.73 -7.56 -20.87
CA TRP A 136 -16.06 -6.60 -20.00
C TRP A 136 -15.77 -5.34 -20.82
N PRO A 137 -16.08 -4.14 -20.31
CA PRO A 137 -15.77 -2.90 -21.03
C PRO A 137 -14.25 -2.69 -21.11
N ALA A 138 -13.83 -1.80 -22.01
CA ALA A 138 -12.49 -1.22 -21.94
C ALA A 138 -12.27 -0.60 -20.55
N MET A 139 -11.04 -0.72 -20.03
CA MET A 139 -10.65 -0.41 -18.65
C MET A 139 -11.27 -1.31 -17.57
N GLY A 140 -11.95 -2.39 -17.97
CA GLY A 140 -12.44 -3.45 -17.09
C GLY A 140 -13.55 -3.05 -16.11
N PRO A 141 -14.13 -4.05 -15.42
CA PRO A 141 -15.04 -3.84 -14.30
C PRO A 141 -14.28 -3.33 -13.05
N ARG A 142 -14.99 -3.07 -11.96
CA ARG A 142 -14.36 -2.73 -10.67
C ARG A 142 -13.31 -3.77 -10.29
N ALA A 143 -12.16 -3.31 -9.78
CA ALA A 143 -10.98 -4.12 -9.48
C ALA A 143 -11.16 -5.17 -8.36
N LYS A 144 -12.40 -5.41 -7.91
CA LYS A 144 -12.80 -6.51 -7.03
C LYS A 144 -13.48 -7.68 -7.76
N GLN A 145 -13.67 -7.57 -9.08
CA GLN A 145 -14.28 -8.62 -9.87
C GLN A 145 -13.26 -9.73 -10.20
N ILE A 146 -13.27 -10.80 -9.40
CA ILE A 146 -12.38 -11.97 -9.54
C ILE A 146 -12.51 -12.69 -10.89
N ALA A 147 -13.63 -12.52 -11.59
CA ALA A 147 -13.82 -13.12 -12.90
C ALA A 147 -13.00 -12.43 -14.01
N TYR A 148 -12.57 -11.18 -13.82
CA TYR A 148 -11.81 -10.45 -14.83
C TYR A 148 -10.32 -10.76 -14.73
N LYS A 149 -9.82 -11.49 -15.73
CA LYS A 149 -8.47 -12.07 -15.74
C LYS A 149 -7.33 -11.06 -15.52
N PRO A 150 -7.33 -9.85 -16.12
CA PRO A 150 -6.25 -8.89 -15.88
C PRO A 150 -6.04 -8.54 -14.40
N TRP A 151 -7.12 -8.47 -13.61
CA TRP A 151 -7.01 -8.18 -12.17
C TRP A 151 -6.28 -9.29 -11.41
N MET A 152 -6.33 -10.54 -11.85
CA MET A 152 -5.61 -11.65 -11.20
C MET A 152 -4.11 -11.72 -11.56
N THR A 153 -3.61 -10.84 -12.41
CA THR A 153 -2.22 -10.90 -12.86
C THR A 153 -1.27 -10.43 -11.76
N GLU A 154 -0.32 -11.29 -11.37
CA GLU A 154 0.79 -10.91 -10.49
C GLU A 154 1.90 -10.27 -11.32
N ILE A 155 2.28 -9.04 -10.96
CA ILE A 155 3.30 -8.27 -11.68
C ILE A 155 4.57 -8.21 -10.80
N PRO A 156 5.66 -8.88 -11.17
CA PRO A 156 6.88 -8.92 -10.35
C PRO A 156 7.46 -7.55 -10.01
N ALA A 157 7.35 -6.57 -10.93
CA ALA A 157 7.89 -5.22 -10.76
C ALA A 157 7.24 -4.43 -9.61
N ILE A 158 6.03 -4.80 -9.17
CA ILE A 158 5.33 -4.16 -8.06
C ILE A 158 5.28 -5.03 -6.79
N ARG A 159 6.12 -6.08 -6.74
CA ARG A 159 6.25 -6.97 -5.59
C ARG A 159 7.61 -6.83 -4.94
N CYS A 160 7.65 -6.67 -3.63
CA CYS A 160 8.88 -6.72 -2.86
C CYS A 160 9.21 -8.19 -2.53
N PRO A 161 10.40 -8.72 -2.89
CA PRO A 161 10.77 -10.10 -2.58
C PRO A 161 10.84 -10.46 -1.08
N SER A 162 10.82 -9.48 -0.17
CA SER A 162 10.72 -9.72 1.27
C SER A 162 9.29 -9.94 1.76
N ASP A 163 8.27 -9.66 0.93
CA ASP A 163 6.89 -9.94 1.25
C ASP A 163 6.51 -11.37 0.83
N PRO A 164 6.10 -12.26 1.77
CA PRO A 164 5.81 -13.65 1.47
C PRO A 164 4.40 -13.90 0.92
N GLY A 165 3.56 -12.88 0.82
CA GLY A 165 2.16 -13.00 0.40
C GLY A 165 2.05 -13.47 -1.05
N VAL A 166 1.21 -14.49 -1.29
CA VAL A 166 0.97 -15.03 -2.64
C VAL A 166 -0.46 -15.50 -2.79
N GLY A 167 -0.97 -15.45 -4.03
CA GLY A 167 -2.20 -16.13 -4.44
C GLY A 167 -3.47 -15.67 -3.72
N LEU A 168 -4.50 -16.50 -3.81
CA LEU A 168 -5.81 -16.24 -3.23
C LEU A 168 -5.73 -16.10 -1.70
N PRO A 169 -6.60 -15.26 -1.10
CA PRO A 169 -7.72 -14.54 -1.72
C PRO A 169 -7.35 -13.18 -2.33
N ALA A 170 -6.06 -12.86 -2.50
CA ALA A 170 -5.63 -11.68 -3.24
C ALA A 170 -5.88 -11.83 -4.74
N MET A 171 -6.15 -10.71 -5.40
CA MET A 171 -6.36 -10.58 -6.84
C MET A 171 -5.20 -9.75 -7.42
N GLY A 172 -3.98 -10.30 -7.36
CA GLY A 172 -2.77 -9.60 -7.75
C GLY A 172 -2.29 -8.61 -6.67
N ARG A 173 -1.16 -8.92 -6.04
CA ARG A 173 -0.64 -8.11 -4.93
C ARG A 173 0.21 -6.93 -5.40
N THR A 174 0.30 -5.91 -4.55
CA THR A 174 1.27 -4.81 -4.68
C THR A 174 1.91 -4.49 -3.34
N ASN A 175 3.20 -4.12 -3.37
CA ASN A 175 3.93 -3.58 -2.23
C ASN A 175 4.21 -2.08 -2.35
N TYR A 176 3.61 -1.39 -3.32
CA TYR A 176 3.90 0.01 -3.55
C TYR A 176 2.60 0.79 -3.78
N ALA A 177 2.50 1.93 -3.12
CA ALA A 177 1.26 2.69 -2.98
C ALA A 177 1.48 4.20 -3.11
N ALA A 178 0.50 4.88 -3.69
CA ALA A 178 0.50 6.33 -3.91
C ALA A 178 0.44 7.09 -2.59
N CYS A 179 1.29 8.12 -2.45
CA CYS A 179 1.24 9.00 -1.29
C CYS A 179 0.10 10.02 -1.42
N MET A 180 -0.84 9.93 -0.48
CA MET A 180 -2.01 10.81 -0.36
C MET A 180 -1.78 11.99 0.59
N GLY A 181 -0.60 12.01 1.23
CA GLY A 181 -0.12 13.08 2.11
C GLY A 181 -0.33 12.78 3.58
N ASP A 182 -0.45 13.82 4.37
CA ASP A 182 -0.42 13.80 5.84
C ASP A 182 -1.79 14.11 6.45
N SER A 183 -2.87 13.76 5.75
CA SER A 183 -4.23 13.77 6.29
C SER A 183 -5.04 12.64 5.67
N ALA A 184 -5.82 11.97 6.52
CA ALA A 184 -6.76 10.93 6.12
C ALA A 184 -8.15 11.49 5.77
N ASP A 185 -8.41 12.77 6.08
CA ASP A 185 -9.71 13.39 5.90
C ASP A 185 -10.04 13.45 4.40
N PHE A 186 -11.19 12.92 3.99
CA PHE A 186 -11.63 12.83 2.60
C PHE A 186 -10.64 12.12 1.65
N ILE A 187 -9.78 11.22 2.14
CA ILE A 187 -8.78 10.50 1.33
C ILE A 187 -9.40 9.61 0.24
N THR A 188 -10.60 9.07 0.47
CA THR A 188 -11.35 8.23 -0.49
C THR A 188 -12.42 9.00 -1.26
N ASP A 189 -12.56 10.29 -0.97
CA ASP A 189 -13.48 11.18 -1.64
C ASP A 189 -12.77 11.95 -2.74
N SER A 190 -13.56 12.59 -3.60
CA SER A 190 -13.03 13.40 -4.69
C SER A 190 -13.93 14.60 -4.90
N VAL A 191 -13.56 15.49 -5.82
CA VAL A 191 -14.38 16.63 -6.29
C VAL A 191 -15.77 16.24 -6.83
N PHE A 192 -16.09 14.95 -6.92
CA PHE A 192 -17.35 14.43 -7.39
C PHE A 192 -18.22 13.89 -6.25
N ARG A 193 -19.54 14.02 -6.41
CA ARG A 193 -20.56 13.43 -5.53
C ARG A 193 -21.53 12.59 -6.33
N VAL A 194 -21.96 11.47 -5.76
CA VAL A 194 -23.09 10.69 -6.29
C VAL A 194 -24.39 11.32 -5.81
N GLN A 195 -25.20 11.81 -6.75
CA GLN A 195 -26.54 12.35 -6.48
C GLN A 195 -27.53 11.66 -7.41
N SER A 196 -28.53 10.97 -6.85
CA SER A 196 -29.51 10.19 -7.62
C SER A 196 -28.86 9.23 -8.64
N ASN A 197 -27.84 8.48 -8.20
CA ASN A 197 -27.01 7.57 -9.03
C ASN A 197 -26.21 8.23 -10.16
N VAL A 198 -26.06 9.56 -10.16
CA VAL A 198 -25.27 10.31 -11.14
C VAL A 198 -24.05 10.93 -10.45
N TRP A 199 -22.85 10.70 -10.99
CA TRP A 199 -21.64 11.38 -10.55
C TRP A 199 -21.62 12.78 -11.13
N LYS A 200 -21.58 13.79 -10.26
CA LYS A 200 -21.51 15.19 -10.64
C LYS A 200 -20.37 15.86 -9.90
N MET A 201 -19.68 16.79 -10.57
CA MET A 201 -18.77 17.70 -9.88
C MET A 201 -19.58 18.53 -8.90
N ASP A 202 -19.11 18.61 -7.66
CA ASP A 202 -19.77 19.31 -6.56
C ASP A 202 -18.78 20.29 -5.93
N SER A 203 -19.18 21.56 -5.81
CA SER A 203 -18.31 22.62 -5.31
C SER A 203 -17.91 22.41 -3.85
N GLY A 204 -18.79 21.82 -3.03
CA GLY A 204 -18.50 21.49 -1.63
C GLY A 204 -17.53 20.32 -1.51
N GLN A 205 -17.66 19.30 -2.35
CA GLN A 205 -16.65 18.23 -2.43
C GLN A 205 -15.29 18.75 -2.89
N ALA A 206 -15.28 19.67 -3.86
CA ALA A 206 -14.04 20.30 -4.29
C ALA A 206 -13.39 21.15 -3.18
N GLU A 207 -14.19 21.75 -2.29
CA GLU A 207 -13.67 22.47 -1.13
C GLU A 207 -13.02 21.54 -0.10
N LYS A 208 -13.63 20.38 0.17
CA LYS A 208 -13.06 19.34 1.05
C LYS A 208 -11.76 18.77 0.51
N ASP A 209 -11.75 18.39 -0.76
CA ASP A 209 -10.57 17.84 -1.44
C ASP A 209 -9.38 18.82 -1.36
N ARG A 210 -9.61 20.12 -1.63
CA ARG A 210 -8.58 21.16 -1.48
C ARG A 210 -8.13 21.37 -0.03
N ALA A 211 -8.96 21.03 0.95
CA ALA A 211 -8.68 21.27 2.37
C ALA A 211 -7.74 20.22 2.97
N SER A 212 -7.93 18.95 2.63
CA SER A 212 -7.25 17.82 3.29
C SER A 212 -6.43 16.93 2.36
N SER A 213 -6.69 16.91 1.04
CA SER A 213 -5.92 16.10 0.10
C SER A 213 -4.62 16.80 -0.29
N ARG A 214 -3.56 16.55 0.49
CA ARG A 214 -2.29 17.28 0.43
C ARG A 214 -1.12 16.51 -0.20
N GLY A 215 -1.31 15.24 -0.54
CA GLY A 215 -0.27 14.36 -1.12
C GLY A 215 0.22 14.73 -2.51
N MET A 216 1.25 14.02 -2.99
CA MET A 216 1.61 14.03 -4.41
C MET A 216 0.44 13.59 -5.29
N PHE A 217 -0.35 12.62 -4.80
CA PHE A 217 -1.58 12.18 -5.44
C PHE A 217 -2.81 12.65 -4.66
N THR A 218 -3.93 12.72 -5.35
CA THR A 218 -5.25 13.02 -4.78
C THR A 218 -6.28 12.20 -5.53
N TYR A 219 -7.27 11.68 -4.81
CA TYR A 219 -8.17 10.69 -5.34
C TYR A 219 -9.04 11.29 -6.46
N ARG A 220 -8.92 10.70 -7.65
CA ARG A 220 -9.58 11.07 -8.91
C ARG A 220 -9.20 12.44 -9.49
N VAL A 221 -8.20 13.10 -8.93
CA VAL A 221 -7.70 14.39 -9.41
C VAL A 221 -6.46 14.19 -10.29
N ALA A 222 -6.41 14.92 -11.40
CA ALA A 222 -5.25 14.92 -12.28
C ALA A 222 -4.30 16.03 -11.83
N LEU A 223 -3.09 15.66 -11.43
CA LEU A 223 -2.05 16.59 -10.97
C LEU A 223 -0.81 16.44 -11.86
N GLY A 224 -0.03 17.50 -12.01
CA GLY A 224 1.28 17.47 -12.67
C GLY A 224 2.39 17.91 -11.71
N PHE A 225 3.66 17.79 -12.13
CA PHE A 225 4.78 18.28 -11.31
C PHE A 225 4.71 19.78 -11.00
N HIS A 226 4.04 20.55 -11.86
CA HIS A 226 3.80 21.97 -11.63
C HIS A 226 2.85 22.27 -10.45
N ASN A 227 2.20 21.25 -9.86
CA ASN A 227 1.38 21.39 -8.67
C ASN A 227 2.16 21.15 -7.36
N VAL A 228 3.45 20.80 -7.45
CA VAL A 228 4.31 20.47 -6.31
C VAL A 228 5.15 21.69 -5.94
N PHE A 229 4.59 22.56 -5.11
CA PHE A 229 5.25 23.80 -4.66
C PHE A 229 6.26 23.57 -3.53
N ASP A 230 6.21 22.44 -2.83
CA ASP A 230 7.14 22.10 -1.75
C ASP A 230 8.48 21.54 -2.28
N GLY A 231 8.53 21.28 -3.59
CA GLY A 231 9.69 20.79 -4.32
C GLY A 231 9.67 19.28 -4.51
N LEU A 232 9.99 18.82 -5.72
CA LEU A 232 9.96 17.40 -6.07
C LEU A 232 10.89 16.53 -5.21
N SER A 233 12.05 17.06 -4.81
CA SER A 233 13.00 16.38 -3.92
C SER A 233 12.53 16.27 -2.47
N ASN A 234 11.51 17.04 -2.09
CA ASN A 234 10.98 17.12 -0.72
C ASN A 234 9.57 16.54 -0.59
N THR A 235 8.96 16.05 -1.67
CA THR A 235 7.63 15.45 -1.62
C THR A 235 7.70 13.97 -1.97
N ILE A 236 7.22 13.12 -1.08
CA ILE A 236 7.04 11.68 -1.28
C ILE A 236 5.91 11.47 -2.29
N MET A 237 6.22 10.69 -3.31
CA MET A 237 5.28 10.27 -4.34
C MET A 237 4.67 8.91 -4.02
N MET A 238 5.47 7.97 -3.53
CA MET A 238 5.04 6.59 -3.31
C MET A 238 5.79 5.99 -2.11
N GLY A 239 5.12 5.10 -1.38
CA GLY A 239 5.72 4.36 -0.27
C GLY A 239 5.58 2.85 -0.46
N GLU A 240 6.50 2.11 0.15
CA GLU A 240 6.38 0.67 0.32
C GLU A 240 5.24 0.33 1.31
N ILE A 241 4.55 -0.79 1.07
CA ILE A 241 3.52 -1.34 1.94
C ILE A 241 3.74 -2.84 2.12
N ASN A 242 3.49 -3.34 3.31
CA ASN A 242 3.30 -4.76 3.56
C ASN A 242 1.95 -5.21 3.02
N THR A 243 1.89 -6.42 2.48
CA THR A 243 0.61 -7.07 2.20
C THR A 243 0.17 -7.96 3.34
N ASP A 244 -1.15 -8.02 3.54
CA ASP A 244 -1.72 -8.76 4.66
C ASP A 244 -1.52 -10.27 4.50
N LEU A 245 -1.30 -10.96 5.62
CA LEU A 245 -1.07 -12.42 5.64
C LEU A 245 -2.15 -13.19 6.38
N GLY A 246 -3.23 -12.54 6.84
CA GLY A 246 -4.22 -13.21 7.68
C GLY A 246 -3.90 -13.19 9.17
N ASP A 247 -2.87 -12.45 9.59
CA ASP A 247 -2.23 -12.55 10.91
C ASP A 247 -2.57 -11.41 11.88
N ASN A 248 -3.42 -10.45 11.45
CA ASN A 248 -3.80 -9.26 12.21
C ASN A 248 -2.59 -8.38 12.58
N ASP A 249 -1.61 -8.29 11.68
CA ASP A 249 -0.49 -7.36 11.79
C ASP A 249 -1.00 -5.91 11.76
N ILE A 250 -0.47 -5.07 12.65
CA ILE A 250 -0.90 -3.67 12.81
C ILE A 250 -0.67 -2.83 11.55
N THR A 251 0.26 -3.24 10.68
CA THR A 251 0.64 -2.52 9.46
C THR A 251 -0.17 -2.94 8.22
N THR A 252 -1.00 -3.99 8.34
CA THR A 252 -1.76 -4.57 7.21
C THR A 252 -3.23 -4.81 7.49
N THR A 253 -3.65 -4.80 8.75
CA THR A 253 -5.05 -4.87 9.15
C THR A 253 -5.47 -3.54 9.78
N MET A 254 -6.49 -2.89 9.22
CA MET A 254 -6.98 -1.61 9.71
C MET A 254 -7.90 -1.80 10.93
N HIS A 255 -7.58 -1.11 12.02
CA HIS A 255 -8.46 -0.99 13.18
C HIS A 255 -9.42 0.21 13.03
N ASP A 256 -10.69 0.02 13.40
CA ASP A 256 -11.66 1.11 13.50
C ASP A 256 -11.42 1.94 14.77
N GLY A 257 -10.80 3.12 14.60
CA GLY A 257 -10.50 4.05 15.68
C GLY A 257 -11.41 5.28 15.71
N ALA A 258 -12.61 5.21 15.13
CA ALA A 258 -13.56 6.32 15.13
C ALA A 258 -14.79 6.10 16.02
N GLY A 259 -15.17 4.84 16.26
CA GLY A 259 -16.49 4.52 16.78
C GLY A 259 -17.61 4.88 15.79
N VAL A 260 -18.85 4.45 16.06
CA VAL A 260 -20.00 4.61 15.15
C VAL A 260 -20.46 6.07 15.11
N VAL A 261 -19.79 6.90 14.33
CA VAL A 261 -20.26 8.24 13.95
C VAL A 261 -20.52 8.24 12.45
N ASP A 262 -21.40 9.12 11.95
CA ASP A 262 -21.61 9.28 10.51
C ASP A 262 -20.53 10.20 9.93
N TYR A 263 -19.68 9.63 9.08
CA TYR A 263 -18.56 10.30 8.42
C TYR A 263 -18.99 11.55 7.62
N TYR A 264 -20.23 11.62 7.12
CA TYR A 264 -20.67 12.75 6.30
C TYR A 264 -21.53 13.77 7.04
N ALA A 265 -22.02 13.45 8.23
CA ALA A 265 -23.01 14.27 8.95
C ALA A 265 -22.43 15.18 10.03
N ASN A 266 -21.20 14.94 10.52
CA ASN A 266 -20.65 15.70 11.65
C ASN A 266 -19.31 16.39 11.32
N PRO A 267 -19.23 17.73 11.33
CA PRO A 267 -17.97 18.47 11.14
C PRO A 267 -17.00 18.38 12.34
N VAL A 268 -17.41 17.79 13.46
CA VAL A 268 -16.58 17.54 14.65
C VAL A 268 -16.33 16.04 14.77
N GLN A 269 -15.48 15.50 13.90
CA GLN A 269 -15.14 14.08 13.95
C GLN A 269 -14.06 13.86 15.00
N GLY A 270 -14.41 13.11 16.06
CA GLY A 270 -13.45 12.53 16.99
C GLY A 270 -12.74 11.32 16.39
N GLY A 271 -11.98 10.61 17.21
CA GLY A 271 -11.25 9.42 16.77
C GLY A 271 -10.00 9.75 15.97
N ILE A 272 -9.78 9.00 14.89
CA ILE A 272 -8.53 9.04 14.13
C ILE A 272 -8.13 10.43 13.59
N PHE A 273 -9.11 11.25 13.22
CA PHE A 273 -8.85 12.60 12.68
C PHE A 273 -8.43 13.61 13.74
N THR A 274 -8.77 13.37 15.01
CA THR A 274 -8.35 14.20 16.15
C THR A 274 -7.12 13.64 16.87
N ASN A 275 -6.93 12.33 16.79
CA ASN A 275 -5.80 11.64 17.40
C ASN A 275 -5.39 10.45 16.52
N PRO A 276 -4.38 10.61 15.65
CA PRO A 276 -3.85 9.53 14.82
C PRO A 276 -3.36 8.30 15.61
N ARG A 277 -2.93 8.51 16.87
CA ARG A 277 -2.35 7.48 17.75
C ARG A 277 -3.39 6.76 18.62
N ILE A 278 -4.68 6.90 18.31
CA ILE A 278 -5.78 6.41 19.15
C ILE A 278 -5.68 4.93 19.51
N ALA A 279 -5.18 4.08 18.61
CA ALA A 279 -5.04 2.65 18.88
C ALA A 279 -4.06 2.32 20.02
N VAL A 280 -3.02 3.14 20.22
CA VAL A 280 -2.12 3.00 21.38
C VAL A 280 -2.83 3.45 22.65
N ASP A 281 -3.59 4.54 22.56
CA ASP A 281 -4.29 5.12 23.71
C ASP A 281 -5.44 4.22 24.18
N ASP A 282 -6.10 3.52 23.25
CA ASP A 282 -7.15 2.52 23.52
C ASP A 282 -6.59 1.16 24.01
N GLY A 283 -5.26 0.99 23.97
CA GLY A 283 -4.58 -0.23 24.41
C GLY A 283 -4.95 -1.45 23.57
N VAL A 284 -5.17 -1.28 22.26
CA VAL A 284 -5.59 -2.37 21.36
C VAL A 284 -4.45 -3.12 20.68
N ILE A 285 -3.20 -2.71 20.94
CA ILE A 285 -2.00 -3.43 20.49
C ILE A 285 -1.62 -4.45 21.57
N ASP A 286 -1.28 -5.68 21.15
CA ASP A 286 -0.89 -6.74 22.08
C ASP A 286 0.48 -6.44 22.72
N PRO A 287 0.59 -6.27 24.05
CA PRO A 287 1.85 -5.91 24.71
C PRO A 287 2.89 -7.03 24.64
N SER A 288 2.46 -8.29 24.49
CA SER A 288 3.36 -9.43 24.33
C SER A 288 3.81 -9.63 22.88
N ARG A 289 3.08 -9.05 21.93
CA ARG A 289 3.28 -9.17 20.49
C ARG A 289 3.01 -7.82 19.81
N PRO A 290 3.89 -6.81 19.98
CA PRO A 290 3.62 -5.42 19.62
C PRO A 290 3.42 -5.17 18.11
N GLN A 291 3.69 -6.16 17.25
CA GLN A 291 3.40 -6.11 15.82
C GLN A 291 1.97 -6.51 15.45
N TYR A 292 1.17 -6.95 16.43
CA TYR A 292 -0.14 -7.54 16.19
C TYR A 292 -1.22 -6.88 17.04
N TRP A 293 -2.43 -6.83 16.48
CA TRP A 293 -3.61 -6.43 17.23
C TRP A 293 -3.90 -7.40 18.38
N CYS A 294 -4.42 -6.84 19.46
CA CYS A 294 -4.98 -7.60 20.56
C CYS A 294 -6.20 -8.40 20.09
N VAL A 295 -6.23 -9.68 20.45
CA VAL A 295 -7.32 -10.61 20.09
C VAL A 295 -8.24 -10.84 21.28
N SER A 296 -9.47 -11.28 21.01
CA SER A 296 -10.40 -11.67 22.06
C SER A 296 -9.79 -12.77 22.95
N GLY A 297 -9.79 -12.55 24.26
CA GLY A 297 -9.19 -13.46 25.25
C GLY A 297 -7.71 -13.21 25.56
N ALA A 298 -7.04 -12.26 24.89
CA ALA A 298 -5.71 -11.81 25.30
C ALA A 298 -5.77 -11.06 26.65
N THR A 299 -4.71 -11.15 27.44
CA THR A 299 -4.63 -10.50 28.77
C THR A 299 -3.84 -9.21 28.68
N GLY A 300 -4.35 -8.13 29.27
CA GLY A 300 -3.64 -6.84 29.37
C GLY A 300 -3.78 -5.91 28.16
N CYS A 301 -4.73 -6.18 27.26
CA CYS A 301 -5.07 -5.31 26.14
C CYS A 301 -6.58 -5.40 25.80
N THR A 302 -7.08 -4.42 25.06
CA THR A 302 -8.46 -4.38 24.57
C THR A 302 -8.52 -5.00 23.17
N PRO A 303 -9.42 -5.94 22.86
CA PRO A 303 -9.52 -6.49 21.51
C PRO A 303 -9.76 -5.40 20.45
N ALA A 304 -8.97 -5.41 19.38
CA ALA A 304 -9.13 -4.43 18.31
C ALA A 304 -10.44 -4.66 17.53
N VAL A 305 -11.12 -3.58 17.17
CA VAL A 305 -12.27 -3.61 16.26
C VAL A 305 -11.74 -3.69 14.82
N ILE A 306 -11.76 -4.89 14.27
CA ILE A 306 -11.32 -5.18 12.90
C ILE A 306 -12.39 -6.01 12.18
N ASN A 307 -12.65 -5.71 10.91
CA ASN A 307 -13.55 -6.49 10.08
C ASN A 307 -12.96 -6.69 8.67
N PRO A 308 -11.78 -7.35 8.55
CA PRO A 308 -11.12 -7.50 7.27
C PRO A 308 -11.91 -8.47 6.38
N GLY A 309 -12.52 -7.94 5.32
CA GLY A 309 -13.14 -8.77 4.29
C GLY A 309 -12.12 -9.72 3.65
N THR A 310 -12.56 -10.91 3.22
CA THR A 310 -11.66 -11.99 2.77
C THR A 310 -10.66 -11.55 1.69
N SER A 311 -11.11 -10.77 0.70
CA SER A 311 -10.27 -10.23 -0.37
C SER A 311 -9.94 -8.74 -0.21
N GLU A 312 -10.34 -8.13 0.91
CA GLU A 312 -10.38 -6.66 1.13
C GLU A 312 -9.23 -6.17 2.02
N ARG A 313 -8.10 -6.88 1.95
CA ARG A 313 -6.97 -6.71 2.87
C ARG A 313 -5.82 -5.94 2.20
N ARG A 314 -4.83 -5.52 3.01
CA ARG A 314 -3.78 -4.61 2.54
C ARG A 314 -3.03 -5.18 1.34
N GLY A 315 -2.96 -4.41 0.26
CA GLY A 315 -2.19 -4.72 -0.94
C GLY A 315 -2.71 -5.90 -1.76
N TYR A 316 -3.95 -6.37 -1.56
CA TYR A 316 -4.50 -7.54 -2.26
C TYR A 316 -4.91 -7.29 -3.71
N LYS A 317 -4.99 -6.05 -4.14
CA LYS A 317 -5.54 -5.65 -5.45
C LYS A 317 -4.73 -4.49 -6.01
N TRP A 318 -3.68 -4.78 -6.78
CA TRP A 318 -2.80 -3.74 -7.32
C TRP A 318 -3.54 -2.72 -8.19
N ALA A 319 -4.65 -3.11 -8.83
CA ALA A 319 -5.41 -2.25 -9.72
C ALA A 319 -6.46 -1.37 -9.00
N PHE A 320 -6.68 -1.54 -7.69
CA PHE A 320 -7.77 -0.83 -6.98
C PHE A 320 -7.23 0.38 -6.22
N ALA A 321 -7.77 1.56 -6.51
CA ALA A 321 -7.44 2.82 -5.84
C ALA A 321 -8.22 2.98 -4.54
N THR A 322 -7.77 2.33 -3.46
CA THR A 322 -8.37 2.51 -2.13
C THR A 322 -7.28 2.50 -1.04
N PRO A 323 -7.58 2.99 0.18
CA PRO A 323 -6.66 3.05 1.32
C PRO A 323 -5.94 1.73 1.59
N MET A 324 -6.69 0.62 1.57
CA MET A 324 -6.10 -0.69 1.83
C MET A 324 -5.22 -1.19 0.68
N HIS A 325 -5.41 -0.77 -0.57
CA HIS A 325 -4.73 -1.44 -1.67
C HIS A 325 -3.52 -0.67 -2.20
N THR A 326 -3.66 0.63 -2.47
CA THR A 326 -2.66 1.39 -3.24
C THR A 326 -2.47 2.81 -2.74
N GLU A 327 -2.76 3.09 -1.48
CA GLU A 327 -2.57 4.41 -0.87
C GLU A 327 -1.74 4.31 0.41
N VAL A 328 -0.98 5.36 0.68
CA VAL A 328 -0.25 5.58 1.93
C VAL A 328 -0.39 7.04 2.37
N CYS A 329 -0.31 7.26 3.68
CA CYS A 329 -0.22 8.56 4.31
C CYS A 329 1.08 8.70 5.11
N THR A 330 1.49 9.93 5.33
CA THR A 330 2.67 10.32 6.13
C THR A 330 2.27 10.90 7.48
N VAL A 331 1.24 10.35 8.11
CA VAL A 331 0.77 10.79 9.43
C VAL A 331 1.55 10.12 10.56
N LEU A 332 1.58 8.79 10.56
CA LEU A 332 2.40 8.00 11.49
C LEU A 332 3.65 7.50 10.78
N PRO A 333 4.80 7.36 11.48
CA PRO A 333 6.06 6.95 10.85
C PRO A 333 5.96 5.54 10.23
N PRO A 334 6.91 5.15 9.37
CA PRO A 334 6.93 3.82 8.78
C PRO A 334 6.78 2.69 9.81
N ASN A 335 6.10 1.61 9.44
CA ASN A 335 5.82 0.45 10.28
C ASN A 335 4.92 0.74 11.51
N SER A 336 4.21 1.87 11.51
CA SER A 336 3.19 2.15 12.52
C SER A 336 1.84 1.53 12.18
N GLU A 337 0.99 1.50 13.20
CA GLU A 337 -0.35 0.94 13.14
C GLU A 337 -1.29 1.65 12.16
N MET A 338 -2.13 0.85 11.50
CA MET A 338 -3.17 1.31 10.60
C MET A 338 -4.49 1.48 11.33
N VAL A 339 -4.99 2.71 11.32
CA VAL A 339 -6.26 3.04 11.97
C VAL A 339 -7.10 3.85 11.00
N GLY A 340 -8.39 3.54 10.93
CA GLY A 340 -9.33 4.22 10.06
C GLY A 340 -10.65 4.52 10.75
N PHE A 341 -11.52 5.16 9.98
CA PHE A 341 -12.93 5.35 10.27
C PHE A 341 -13.68 4.13 9.72
N GLY A 342 -13.88 3.14 10.57
CA GLY A 342 -14.16 1.78 10.13
C GLY A 342 -12.90 1.00 9.73
N SER A 343 -13.11 -0.24 9.33
CA SER A 343 -12.05 -1.20 9.00
C SER A 343 -12.21 -1.84 7.61
N GLY A 344 -13.03 -1.23 6.74
CA GLY A 344 -13.27 -1.70 5.38
C GLY A 344 -12.20 -1.22 4.39
N GLN A 345 -12.13 -1.83 3.20
CA GLN A 345 -11.10 -1.46 2.21
C GLN A 345 -11.15 -0.03 1.69
N GLU A 346 -12.32 0.61 1.77
CA GLU A 346 -12.60 1.99 1.35
C GLU A 346 -12.76 2.94 2.55
N SER A 347 -12.54 2.44 3.77
CA SER A 347 -12.60 3.27 4.97
C SER A 347 -11.50 4.33 4.91
N PRO A 348 -11.84 5.62 5.08
CA PRO A 348 -10.83 6.66 5.20
C PRO A 348 -10.05 6.43 6.48
N GLY A 349 -8.75 6.67 6.46
CA GLY A 349 -7.88 6.34 7.58
C GLY A 349 -6.43 6.65 7.26
N ASN A 350 -5.56 6.20 8.14
CA ASN A 350 -4.12 6.34 7.99
C ASN A 350 -3.51 5.02 7.48
N PRO A 351 -3.49 4.76 6.17
CA PRO A 351 -2.71 3.68 5.61
C PRO A 351 -1.22 4.02 5.72
N THR A 352 -0.52 3.41 6.66
CA THR A 352 0.90 3.71 6.89
C THR A 352 1.78 3.12 5.79
N VAL A 353 2.94 3.75 5.59
CA VAL A 353 4.08 3.14 4.88
C VAL A 353 4.60 1.99 5.75
N SER A 354 4.88 0.84 5.16
CA SER A 354 5.37 -0.33 5.89
C SER A 354 6.24 -1.23 5.03
N SER A 355 7.17 -1.93 5.66
CA SER A 355 8.06 -2.88 5.01
C SER A 355 8.39 -4.06 5.93
N ARG A 356 8.77 -5.19 5.34
CA ARG A 356 9.36 -6.33 6.06
C ARG A 356 10.85 -6.13 6.32
N HIS A 357 11.46 -5.11 5.72
CA HIS A 357 12.84 -4.72 6.01
C HIS A 357 12.95 -4.14 7.42
N GLN A 358 14.04 -4.48 8.10
CA GLN A 358 14.27 -3.98 9.45
C GLN A 358 14.55 -2.47 9.45
N GLY A 359 13.89 -1.75 10.37
CA GLY A 359 14.23 -0.38 10.75
C GLY A 359 13.68 0.71 9.85
N GLY A 360 12.89 0.40 8.83
CA GLY A 360 12.33 1.40 7.92
C GLY A 360 11.69 0.83 6.67
N ALA A 361 11.40 1.69 5.71
CA ALA A 361 10.77 1.33 4.43
C ALA A 361 11.29 2.20 3.28
N HIS A 362 11.20 1.71 2.04
CA HIS A 362 11.54 2.54 0.88
C HIS A 362 10.40 3.52 0.55
N VAL A 363 10.80 4.73 0.17
CA VAL A 363 9.92 5.73 -0.42
C VAL A 363 10.52 6.24 -1.73
N LEU A 364 9.64 6.64 -2.64
CA LEU A 364 9.97 7.35 -3.86
C LEU A 364 9.69 8.83 -3.65
N MET A 365 10.70 9.67 -3.89
CA MET A 365 10.56 11.13 -3.92
C MET A 365 10.08 11.58 -5.31
N GLY A 366 9.46 12.76 -5.38
CA GLY A 366 8.91 13.33 -6.61
C GLY A 366 9.94 13.64 -7.70
N ASP A 367 11.22 13.73 -7.36
CA ASP A 367 12.33 13.88 -8.31
C ASP A 367 12.87 12.53 -8.84
N GLY A 368 12.29 11.41 -8.37
CA GLY A 368 12.67 10.05 -8.73
C GLY A 368 13.78 9.46 -7.85
N ALA A 369 14.20 10.14 -6.77
CA ALA A 369 15.10 9.57 -5.78
C ALA A 369 14.40 8.49 -4.95
N VAL A 370 15.13 7.41 -4.63
CA VAL A 370 14.65 6.34 -3.76
C VAL A 370 15.38 6.47 -2.44
N LYS A 371 14.63 6.57 -1.35
CA LYS A 371 15.18 6.72 0.01
C LYS A 371 14.67 5.60 0.89
N PHE A 372 15.50 5.14 1.82
CA PHE A 372 15.07 4.23 2.88
C PHE A 372 14.85 5.04 4.15
N ILE A 373 13.59 5.29 4.49
CA ILE A 373 13.19 6.11 5.62
C ILE A 373 13.10 5.25 6.86
N THR A 374 13.75 5.67 7.94
CA THR A 374 13.73 4.92 9.19
C THR A 374 12.39 5.05 9.90
N GLU A 375 12.00 4.03 10.67
CA GLU A 375 10.83 4.10 11.56
C GLU A 375 11.03 5.12 12.72
N SER A 376 12.26 5.57 12.92
CA SER A 376 12.64 6.59 13.90
C SER A 376 12.63 8.02 13.34
N ILE A 377 12.12 8.23 12.12
CA ILE A 377 12.00 9.56 11.53
C ILE A 377 11.16 10.48 12.45
N ASP A 378 11.49 11.76 12.48
CA ASP A 378 10.70 12.76 13.20
C ASP A 378 9.27 12.83 12.63
N ALA A 379 8.31 12.27 13.37
CA ALA A 379 6.89 12.28 13.08
C ALA A 379 6.11 13.32 13.91
N GLY A 380 6.81 14.32 14.47
CA GLY A 380 6.22 15.44 15.20
C GLY A 380 5.27 15.00 16.31
N ASN A 381 4.11 15.67 16.40
CA ASN A 381 3.08 15.31 17.35
C ASN A 381 2.09 14.33 16.71
N SER A 382 2.36 13.03 16.83
CA SER A 382 1.48 11.96 16.31
C SER A 382 0.09 11.89 16.99
N ARG A 383 -0.16 12.66 18.06
CA ARG A 383 -1.48 12.83 18.68
C ARG A 383 -2.20 14.11 18.25
N ALA A 384 -1.57 14.94 17.42
CA ALA A 384 -2.18 16.17 16.93
C ALA A 384 -3.34 15.86 15.96
N PRO A 385 -4.41 16.67 15.97
CA PRO A 385 -5.46 16.58 14.97
C PRO A 385 -4.90 16.77 13.55
N MET A 386 -5.40 15.98 12.62
CA MET A 386 -5.06 16.12 11.20
C MET A 386 -5.61 17.43 10.65
N VAL A 387 -4.93 18.02 9.67
CA VAL A 387 -5.52 19.11 8.90
C VAL A 387 -6.74 18.60 8.14
N ARG A 388 -7.87 19.28 8.30
CA ARG A 388 -9.16 18.78 7.85
C ARG A 388 -10.11 19.89 7.45
N PHE A 389 -11.13 19.54 6.68
CA PHE A 389 -12.14 20.48 6.24
C PHE A 389 -12.84 21.15 7.43
N LYS A 390 -12.95 22.49 7.40
CA LYS A 390 -13.55 23.33 8.46
C LYS A 390 -12.89 23.25 9.85
N ALA A 391 -11.71 22.63 9.98
CA ALA A 391 -10.93 22.79 11.19
C ALA A 391 -10.38 24.22 11.34
N THR A 392 -10.03 24.57 12.57
CA THR A 392 -9.49 25.88 12.96
C THR A 392 -8.18 25.70 13.71
N GLY A 393 -7.41 26.78 13.87
CA GLY A 393 -6.09 26.72 14.52
C GLY A 393 -5.09 25.90 13.71
N ASP A 394 -4.27 25.10 14.41
CA ASP A 394 -3.17 24.36 13.79
C ASP A 394 -3.64 23.25 12.84
N ALA A 395 -4.91 22.83 12.93
CA ALA A 395 -5.53 21.86 12.03
C ALA A 395 -6.28 22.52 10.84
N ALA A 396 -6.22 23.85 10.70
CA ALA A 396 -6.90 24.54 9.60
C ALA A 396 -6.27 24.21 8.23
N PRO A 397 -7.05 24.21 7.14
CA PRO A 397 -6.51 24.06 5.79
C PRO A 397 -5.43 25.09 5.47
N GLY A 398 -4.30 24.62 4.93
CA GLY A 398 -3.13 25.45 4.64
C GLY A 398 -2.13 25.60 5.79
N SER A 399 -2.42 25.03 6.97
CA SER A 399 -1.43 24.89 8.05
C SER A 399 -0.32 23.90 7.67
N ALA A 400 0.86 24.11 8.24
CA ALA A 400 1.99 23.18 8.16
C ALA A 400 1.62 21.82 8.77
N SER A 401 2.36 20.78 8.40
CA SER A 401 2.14 19.44 8.95
C SER A 401 2.47 19.41 10.45
N PRO A 402 1.59 18.89 11.32
CA PRO A 402 1.92 18.67 12.72
C PRO A 402 2.80 17.44 12.94
N TYR A 403 3.07 16.65 11.89
CA TYR A 403 3.77 15.37 11.96
C TYR A 403 5.25 15.47 11.59
N GLY A 404 5.87 16.60 11.92
CA GLY A 404 7.32 16.82 11.83
C GLY A 404 7.84 16.69 10.40
N LEU A 405 9.11 16.29 10.28
CA LEU A 405 9.72 16.03 8.97
C LEU A 405 8.90 15.03 8.15
N TRP A 406 8.46 13.92 8.75
CA TRP A 406 7.72 12.89 8.04
C TRP A 406 6.44 13.41 7.37
N GLY A 407 5.64 14.18 8.12
CA GLY A 407 4.44 14.82 7.63
C GLY A 407 4.71 15.81 6.51
N SER A 408 5.72 16.67 6.70
CA SER A 408 6.11 17.68 5.69
C SER A 408 6.56 17.05 4.37
N LEU A 409 7.16 15.85 4.42
CA LEU A 409 7.54 15.13 3.21
C LEU A 409 6.33 14.58 2.44
N GLY A 410 5.16 14.49 3.06
CA GLY A 410 3.94 14.07 2.37
C GLY A 410 3.19 15.21 1.68
N THR A 411 3.52 16.47 1.96
CA THR A 411 2.76 17.60 1.43
C THR A 411 3.34 18.06 0.08
N ARG A 412 2.44 18.38 -0.86
CA ARG A 412 2.82 18.91 -2.19
C ARG A 412 2.85 20.44 -2.25
N ALA A 413 2.08 21.11 -1.40
CA ALA A 413 1.76 22.53 -1.55
C ALA A 413 1.49 23.28 -0.23
N SER A 414 2.09 22.84 0.87
CA SER A 414 1.96 23.47 2.20
C SER A 414 3.03 24.53 2.48
N ARG A 415 3.97 24.75 1.55
CA ARG A 415 5.15 25.62 1.62
C ARG A 415 6.14 25.22 2.71
N GLU A 416 6.27 23.91 2.90
CA GLU A 416 7.16 23.33 3.89
C GLU A 416 8.55 23.13 3.27
N VAL A 417 9.52 23.97 3.65
CA VAL A 417 10.90 23.86 3.16
C VAL A 417 11.68 22.97 4.10
N VAL A 418 12.08 21.79 3.62
CA VAL A 418 12.93 20.86 4.36
C VAL A 418 14.40 21.25 4.18
N SER A 419 15.06 21.69 5.27
CA SER A 419 16.47 22.11 5.24
C SER A 419 17.47 21.01 5.64
N ALA A 420 16.99 19.84 6.08
CA ALA A 420 17.82 18.74 6.52
C ALA A 420 17.93 17.64 5.44
N GLU A 421 19.12 17.04 5.28
CA GLU A 421 19.26 15.79 4.53
C GLU A 421 18.71 14.63 5.38
N PHE A 422 17.93 13.75 4.76
CA PHE A 422 17.24 12.61 5.39
C PHE A 422 17.29 11.38 4.50
#